data_AF-H9BLE9-F1
#
_entry.id   AF-H9BLE9-F1
#
_cell.length_a   1.000
_cell.length_b   1.000
_cell.length_c   1.000
_cell.angle_alpha   90.00
_cell.angle_beta   90.00
_cell.angle_gamma   90.00
#
_symmetry.space_group_name_H-M   'P 1'
#
loop_
_entity.id
_entity.type
_entity.pdbx_description
1 polymer ?
#
loop_
_entity_poly.entity_id
_entity_poly.type
_entity_poly.pdbx_seq_one_letter_code
_entity_poly.pdbx_strand_id
1 'polypeptide(L)' 'SDGSVRGSQRVRYDGWDFISFELGSKSFVAADDAAEVTRRHWEDENMAERWENYLKHICPEWLRKYIEYG' A
#
# COMPACT_ATOMS: atom_id res chain seq x y z
N SER A 1 16.45 -14.88 1.84
CA SER A 1 15.22 -14.39 1.19
C SER A 1 15.21 -14.91 -0.23
N ASP A 2 14.07 -15.39 -0.72
CA ASP A 2 13.87 -15.86 -2.10
C ASP A 2 13.80 -14.71 -3.14
N GLY A 3 14.02 -13.47 -2.69
CA GLY A 3 13.92 -12.29 -3.53
C GLY A 3 12.48 -11.79 -3.71
N SER A 4 11.50 -12.43 -3.07
CA SER A 4 10.11 -11.97 -3.14
C SER A 4 9.92 -10.64 -2.43
N VAL A 5 9.28 -9.69 -3.11
CA VAL A 5 8.86 -8.41 -2.53
C VAL A 5 7.48 -8.60 -1.91
N ARG A 6 7.39 -8.37 -0.60
CA ARG A 6 6.11 -8.32 0.13
C ARG A 6 5.97 -6.90 0.66
N GLY A 7 5.03 -6.16 0.08
CA GLY A 7 4.72 -4.79 0.47
C GLY A 7 3.27 -4.69 0.93
N SER A 8 3.02 -3.83 1.91
CA SER A 8 1.68 -3.54 2.42
C SER A 8 1.58 -2.05 2.75
N GLN A 9 0.40 -1.47 2.56
CA GLN A 9 0.06 -0.16 3.09
C GLN A 9 -1.22 -0.31 3.90
N ARG A 10 -1.24 0.29 5.10
CA ARG A 10 -2.41 0.33 5.98
C ARG A 10 -2.45 1.65 6.71
N VAL A 11 -3.62 2.28 6.68
CA VAL A 11 -3.95 3.50 7.40
C VAL A 11 -4.86 3.13 8.57
N ARG A 12 -4.54 3.68 9.74
CA ARG A 12 -5.33 3.54 10.97
C ARG A 12 -5.82 4.91 11.41
N TYR A 13 -7.03 4.96 11.94
CA TYR A 13 -7.65 6.16 12.50
C TYR A 13 -8.16 5.86 13.91
N ASP A 14 -7.80 6.70 14.88
CA ASP A 14 -8.15 6.51 16.30
C ASP A 14 -7.77 5.14 16.89
N GLY A 15 -6.68 4.55 16.38
CA GLY A 15 -6.18 3.23 16.81
C GLY A 15 -6.86 2.03 16.12
N TRP A 16 -7.87 2.28 15.28
CA TRP A 16 -8.59 1.26 14.53
C TRP A 16 -8.12 1.20 13.07
N ASP A 17 -8.20 0.01 12.47
CA ASP A 17 -7.98 -0.14 11.04
C ASP A 17 -9.04 0.66 10.28
N PHE A 18 -8.61 1.39 9.25
CA PHE A 18 -9.48 2.25 8.45
C PHE A 18 -9.47 1.80 6.99
N ILE A 19 -8.30 1.79 6.34
CA ILE A 19 -8.16 1.32 4.96
C ILE A 19 -6.79 0.67 4.74
N SER A 20 -6.73 -0.40 3.97
CA SER A 20 -5.48 -1.03 3.53
C SER A 20 -5.42 -1.20 2.02
N PHE A 21 -4.22 -1.36 1.48
CA PHE A 21 -3.99 -1.70 0.09
C PHE A 21 -3.44 -3.12 -0.04
N GLU A 22 -4.15 -3.95 -0.82
CA GLU A 22 -3.77 -5.32 -1.12
C GLU A 22 -3.03 -5.37 -2.45
N LEU A 23 -1.71 -5.57 -2.37
CA LEU A 23 -0.83 -5.54 -3.54
C LEU A 23 -1.14 -6.66 -4.55
N GLY A 24 -1.62 -7.81 -4.08
CA GLY A 24 -1.92 -8.97 -4.92
C GLY A 24 -3.13 -8.74 -5.83
N SER A 25 -4.21 -8.19 -5.29
CA SER A 25 -5.43 -7.85 -6.03
C SER A 25 -5.42 -6.45 -6.63
N LYS A 26 -4.43 -5.61 -6.26
CA LYS A 26 -4.36 -4.18 -6.60
C LYS A 26 -5.63 -3.42 -6.21
N SER A 27 -6.13 -3.69 -5.02
CA SER A 27 -7.38 -3.11 -4.53
C SER A 27 -7.23 -2.58 -3.12
N PHE A 28 -8.08 -1.64 -2.76
CA PHE A 28 -8.19 -1.18 -1.38
C PHE A 28 -9.24 -1.99 -0.62
N VAL A 29 -9.00 -2.20 0.67
CA VAL A 29 -9.93 -2.85 1.59
C VAL A 29 -10.31 -1.82 2.65
N ALA A 30 -11.58 -1.39 2.65
CA ALA A 30 -12.14 -0.55 3.69
C ALA A 30 -12.48 -1.40 4.92
N ALA A 31 -12.20 -0.87 6.10
CA ALA A 31 -12.51 -1.55 7.36
C ALA A 31 -13.97 -1.37 7.81
N ASP A 32 -14.60 -0.25 7.42
CA ASP A 32 -15.98 0.09 7.75
C ASP A 32 -16.65 0.98 6.68
N ASP A 33 -17.92 1.32 6.90
CA ASP A 33 -18.72 2.15 5.99
C ASP A 33 -18.19 3.58 5.84
N ALA A 34 -17.48 4.12 6.83
CA ALA A 34 -16.87 5.44 6.72
C ALA A 34 -15.65 5.40 5.79
N ALA A 35 -14.85 4.33 5.87
CA ALA A 35 -13.71 4.09 5.00
C ALA A 35 -14.09 3.81 3.54
N GLU A 36 -15.30 3.33 3.27
CA GLU A 36 -15.82 3.11 1.90
C GLU A 36 -15.83 4.40 1.06
N VAL A 37 -16.05 5.56 1.68
CA VAL A 37 -15.99 6.86 1.00
C VAL A 37 -14.57 7.12 0.49
N THR A 38 -13.55 6.88 1.33
CA THR A 38 -12.14 7.01 0.95
C THR A 38 -11.75 5.98 -0.11
N ARG A 39 -12.22 4.74 0.02
CA ARG A 39 -11.95 3.67 -0.96
C ARG A 39 -12.36 4.09 -2.36
N ARG A 40 -13.61 4.52 -2.54
CA ARG A 40 -14.13 4.96 -3.84
C ARG A 40 -13.37 6.16 -4.39
N HIS A 41 -13.08 7.14 -3.54
CA HIS A 41 -12.31 8.31 -3.96
C HIS A 41 -10.91 7.93 -4.46
N TRP A 42 -10.21 7.02 -3.78
CA TRP A 42 -8.89 6.56 -4.20
C TRP A 42 -8.93 5.67 -5.44
N GLU A 43 -9.99 4.89 -5.63
CA GLU A 43 -10.24 4.13 -6.86
C GLU A 43 -10.46 5.09 -8.04
N ASP A 44 -11.28 6.14 -7.86
CA ASP A 44 -11.52 7.18 -8.88
C ASP A 44 -10.23 7.94 -9.25
N GLU A 45 -9.34 8.19 -8.28
CA GLU A 45 -8.04 8.83 -8.51
C GLU A 45 -6.95 7.87 -9.04
N ASN A 46 -7.29 6.61 -9.30
CA ASN A 46 -6.36 5.56 -9.74
C ASN A 46 -5.13 5.43 -8.80
N MET A 47 -5.35 5.56 -7.49
CA MET A 47 -4.28 5.46 -6.49
C MET A 47 -3.70 4.04 -6.41
N ALA A 48 -4.44 3.02 -6.85
CA ALA A 48 -3.99 1.63 -6.87
C ALA A 48 -2.70 1.46 -7.68
N GLU A 49 -2.60 2.10 -8.85
CA GLU A 49 -1.39 2.04 -9.70
C GLU A 49 -0.19 2.70 -9.02
N ARG A 50 -0.41 3.82 -8.33
CA ARG A 50 0.64 4.53 -7.58
C ARG A 50 1.20 3.68 -6.46
N TRP A 51 0.32 3.06 -5.66
CA TRP A 51 0.74 2.19 -4.57
C TRP A 51 1.39 0.91 -5.06
N GLU A 52 0.90 0.31 -6.14
CA GLU A 52 1.55 -0.83 -6.77
C GLU A 52 2.99 -0.50 -7.17
N ASN A 53 3.18 0.59 -7.92
CA ASN A 53 4.51 1.00 -8.38
C ASN A 53 5.45 1.27 -7.21
N TYR A 54 4.95 1.97 -6.18
CA TYR A 54 5.76 2.26 -5.00
C TYR A 54 6.19 1.00 -4.26
N LEU A 55 5.26 0.07 -4.02
CA LEU A 55 5.54 -1.13 -3.23
C LEU A 55 6.36 -2.18 -4.00
N LYS A 56 6.20 -2.28 -5.33
CA LYS A 56 6.95 -3.23 -6.16
C LYS A 56 8.35 -2.76 -6.55
N HIS A 57 8.52 -1.47 -6.78
CA HIS A 57 9.75 -0.94 -7.39
C HIS A 57 10.46 0.04 -6.46
N ILE A 58 9.80 1.15 -6.14
CA ILE A 58 10.44 2.27 -5.45
C ILE A 58 10.93 1.84 -4.05
N CYS A 59 10.06 1.31 -3.20
CA CYS A 59 10.41 0.95 -1.83
C CYS A 59 11.54 -0.10 -1.77
N PRO A 60 11.49 -1.22 -2.52
CA PRO A 60 12.60 -2.18 -2.54
C PRO A 60 13.92 -1.62 -3.08
N GLU A 61 13.90 -0.74 -4.09
CA GLU A 61 15.09 -0.09 -4.63
C GLU A 61 15.76 0.81 -3.58
N TRP A 62 14.97 1.65 -2.91
CA TRP A 62 15.47 2.49 -1.83
C TRP A 62 16.01 1.67 -0.67
N LEU A 63 15.34 0.58 -0.30
CA LEU A 63 15.81 -0.32 0.75
C LEU A 63 17.18 -0.93 0.41
N ARG A 64 17.36 -1.44 -0.82
CA ARG A 64 18.65 -1.99 -1.28
C ARG A 64 19.76 -0.95 -1.22
N LYS A 65 19.48 0.25 -1.74
CA LYS A 65 20.42 1.38 -1.69
C LYS A 65 20.86 1.71 -0.26
N TYR A 66 19.93 1.74 0.70
CA TYR A 66 20.29 2.05 2.09
C TYR A 66 21.01 0.91 2.81
N ILE A 67 20.74 -0.34 2.44
CA ILE A 67 21.49 -1.50 2.94
C ILE A 67 22.96 -1.43 2.49
N GLU A 68 23.25 -0.94 1.29
CA GLU A 68 24.64 -0.80 0.80
C GLU A 68 25.47 0.25 1.57
N TYR A 69 24.81 1.21 2.24
CA TYR A 69 25.49 2.23 3.04
C TYR A 69 25.73 1.83 4.51
N GLY A 70 25.16 0.71 4.98
CA GLY A 70 25.31 0.20 6.34
C GLY A 70 26.38 -0.88 6.44
#